data_AF-K7Z396-F1
#
_entry.id   AF-K7Z396-F1
#
_cell.length_a   1.000
_cell.length_b   1.000
_cell.length_c   1.000
_cell.angle_alpha   90.00
_cell.angle_beta   90.00
_cell.angle_gamma   90.00
#
_symmetry.space_group_name_H-M   'P 1'
#
loop_
_entity.id
_entity.type
_entity.pdbx_description
1 polymer ?
#
loop_
_entity_poly.entity_id
_entity_poly.type
_entity_poly.pdbx_seq_one_letter_code
_entity_poly.pdbx_strand_id
1 'polypeptide(L)'
;LASARMVEQFEKWNNEELDSFLIEITAEILKYKDHFGYLLERIRDTAGQKGTGKWTAIAALQYGVPVSLIGEAVFSRCLSALKTERVHASTQLSGPKIQAKVEDLPKFLNQIKNALYCAKIISYAQGFMLMREAAKENKWNLNYGGIALMWRGGCIIRSAFLGNIKDAFTRNPKLMNLVLDRFFIKALEHGQNDWRQVVANAVLWGVPVPALSSALSFYDGYRCEKLQRI
;
A
#
# COMPACT_ATOMS: atom_id res chain seq x y z
N LEU A 1 -15.07 2.59 -13.69
CA LEU A 1 -14.59 1.87 -14.90
C LEU A 1 -15.30 0.54 -14.95
N ALA A 2 -15.70 0.04 -16.13
CA ALA A 2 -16.20 -1.33 -16.25
C ALA A 2 -15.08 -2.32 -15.94
N SER A 3 -15.41 -3.50 -15.38
CA SER A 3 -14.45 -4.49 -14.89
C SER A 3 -13.39 -4.89 -15.93
N ALA A 4 -13.75 -4.98 -17.21
CA ALA A 4 -12.83 -5.25 -18.30
C ALA A 4 -11.68 -4.22 -18.43
N ARG A 5 -11.96 -2.92 -18.29
CA ARG A 5 -10.92 -1.88 -18.32
C ARG A 5 -10.01 -1.91 -17.10
N MET A 6 -10.51 -2.37 -15.95
CA MET A 6 -9.67 -2.56 -14.77
C MET A 6 -8.72 -3.75 -14.97
N VAL A 7 -9.18 -4.85 -15.58
CA VAL A 7 -8.34 -6.01 -15.94
C VAL A 7 -7.17 -5.57 -16.81
N GLU A 8 -7.45 -4.91 -17.95
CA GLU A 8 -6.42 -4.40 -18.87
C GLU A 8 -5.37 -3.54 -18.14
N GLN A 9 -5.83 -2.70 -17.21
CA GLN A 9 -4.94 -1.80 -16.47
C GLN A 9 -4.06 -2.54 -15.46
N PHE A 10 -4.60 -3.52 -14.73
CA PHE A 10 -3.82 -4.34 -13.80
C PHE A 10 -2.86 -5.28 -14.55
N GLU A 11 -3.27 -5.85 -15.69
CA GLU A 11 -2.40 -6.63 -16.57
C GLU A 11 -1.24 -5.78 -17.09
N LYS A 12 -1.52 -4.54 -17.52
CA LYS A 12 -0.47 -3.59 -17.90
C LYS A 12 0.48 -3.31 -16.74
N TRP A 13 -0.04 -2.98 -15.56
CA TRP A 13 0.78 -2.71 -14.37
C TRP A 13 1.64 -3.90 -13.96
N ASN A 14 1.17 -5.13 -14.17
CA ASN A 14 1.92 -6.33 -13.86
C ASN A 14 3.14 -6.53 -14.79
N ASN A 15 3.14 -5.90 -15.96
CA ASN A 15 4.27 -5.92 -16.90
C ASN A 15 5.24 -4.73 -16.70
N GLU A 16 5.01 -3.91 -15.67
CA GLU A 16 5.78 -2.70 -15.36
C GLU A 16 6.34 -2.78 -13.92
N GLU A 17 6.54 -1.64 -13.24
CA GLU A 17 7.18 -1.59 -11.91
C GLU A 17 6.37 -2.26 -10.78
N LEU A 18 5.08 -2.54 -11.05
CA LEU A 18 4.17 -3.18 -10.11
C LEU A 18 4.09 -4.71 -10.26
N ASP A 19 4.90 -5.32 -11.15
CA ASP A 19 5.06 -6.78 -11.26
C ASP A 19 5.04 -7.45 -9.89
N SER A 20 3.99 -8.24 -9.65
CA SER A 20 3.83 -8.99 -8.42
C SER A 20 2.68 -9.98 -8.50
N PHE A 21 2.79 -11.04 -7.71
CA PHE A 21 1.71 -12.02 -7.59
C PHE A 21 0.37 -11.39 -7.19
N LEU A 22 0.37 -10.37 -6.32
CA LEU A 22 -0.86 -9.71 -5.89
C LEU A 22 -1.52 -8.88 -7.01
N ILE A 23 -0.73 -8.26 -7.89
CA ILE A 23 -1.26 -7.52 -9.05
C ILE A 23 -1.79 -8.51 -10.10
N GLU A 24 -1.05 -9.58 -10.37
CA GLU A 24 -1.47 -10.71 -11.22
C GLU A 24 -2.83 -11.27 -10.79
N ILE A 25 -2.97 -11.75 -9.55
CA ILE A 25 -4.23 -12.34 -9.10
C ILE A 25 -5.37 -11.31 -9.01
N THR A 26 -5.06 -10.02 -8.88
CA THR A 26 -6.10 -8.99 -8.91
C THR A 26 -6.74 -8.91 -10.29
N ALA A 27 -5.94 -8.96 -11.36
CA ALA A 27 -6.46 -9.07 -12.73
C ALA A 27 -7.27 -10.36 -12.92
N GLU A 28 -6.78 -11.50 -12.42
CA GLU A 28 -7.49 -12.79 -12.48
C GLU A 28 -8.85 -12.76 -11.76
N ILE A 29 -8.91 -12.12 -10.59
CA ILE A 29 -10.14 -11.98 -9.81
C ILE A 29 -11.14 -11.06 -10.52
N LEU A 30 -10.67 -9.97 -11.11
CA LEU A 30 -11.53 -9.02 -11.82
C LEU A 30 -12.18 -9.62 -13.07
N LYS A 31 -11.53 -10.57 -13.75
CA LYS A 31 -12.07 -11.25 -14.93
C LYS A 31 -12.94 -12.47 -14.60
N TYR A 32 -12.89 -12.98 -13.38
CA TYR A 32 -13.60 -14.20 -13.00
C TYR A 32 -15.13 -14.03 -13.04
N LYS A 33 -15.79 -14.95 -13.74
CA LYS A 33 -17.25 -15.02 -13.86
C LYS A 33 -17.73 -16.41 -13.45
N ASP A 34 -18.85 -16.46 -12.72
CA ASP A 34 -19.63 -17.68 -12.53
C ASP A 34 -20.92 -17.62 -13.39
N HIS A 35 -21.89 -18.50 -13.11
CA HIS A 35 -23.19 -18.55 -13.81
C HIS A 35 -24.03 -17.27 -13.73
N PHE A 36 -23.75 -16.38 -12.78
CA PHE A 36 -24.47 -15.13 -12.53
C PHE A 36 -23.66 -13.89 -12.95
N GLY A 37 -22.54 -14.06 -13.66
CA GLY A 37 -21.69 -12.97 -14.14
C GLY A 37 -20.46 -12.74 -13.26
N TYR A 38 -19.93 -11.51 -13.24
CA TYR A 38 -18.71 -11.18 -12.48
C TYR A 38 -18.90 -11.50 -10.99
N LEU A 39 -17.96 -12.28 -10.44
CA LEU A 39 -18.09 -12.76 -9.06
C LEU A 39 -17.78 -11.66 -8.04
N LEU A 40 -16.74 -10.84 -8.30
CA LEU A 40 -16.21 -9.88 -7.32
C LEU A 40 -17.27 -8.92 -6.77
N GLU A 41 -18.13 -8.37 -7.63
CA GLU A 41 -19.16 -7.40 -7.25
C GLU A 41 -20.24 -7.98 -6.32
N ARG A 42 -20.34 -9.32 -6.26
CA ARG A 42 -21.31 -10.05 -5.44
C ARG A 42 -20.70 -10.64 -4.18
N ILE A 43 -19.39 -10.49 -3.97
CA ILE A 43 -18.73 -10.88 -2.73
C ILE A 43 -19.03 -9.83 -1.66
N ARG A 44 -19.42 -10.29 -0.46
CA ARG A 44 -19.66 -9.42 0.69
C ARG A 44 -18.38 -8.65 1.06
N ASP A 45 -18.50 -7.32 1.18
CA ASP A 45 -17.42 -6.37 1.51
C ASP A 45 -17.04 -6.38 3.00
N THR A 46 -16.80 -7.57 3.55
CA THR A 46 -16.38 -7.79 4.95
C THR A 46 -15.12 -8.65 4.95
N ALA A 47 -13.96 -8.02 5.16
CA ALA A 47 -12.68 -8.70 5.16
C ALA A 47 -12.43 -9.45 6.48
N GLY A 48 -12.16 -10.76 6.38
CA GLY A 48 -11.68 -11.55 7.51
C GLY A 48 -10.19 -11.31 7.82
N GLN A 49 -9.76 -11.68 9.02
CA GLN A 49 -8.34 -11.72 9.39
C GLN A 49 -8.05 -12.81 10.43
N LYS A 50 -6.86 -13.41 10.36
CA LYS A 50 -6.41 -14.47 11.29
C LYS A 50 -5.42 -13.98 12.36
N GLY A 51 -5.26 -12.65 12.51
CA GLY A 51 -4.47 -12.04 13.59
C GLY A 51 -3.04 -11.62 13.23
N THR A 52 -2.36 -12.23 12.26
CA THR A 52 -0.95 -11.92 11.94
C THR A 52 -0.72 -10.45 11.60
N GLY A 53 -1.61 -9.82 10.82
CA GLY A 53 -1.53 -8.37 10.54
C GLY A 53 -1.70 -7.51 11.79
N LYS A 54 -2.62 -7.89 12.68
CA LYS A 54 -2.83 -7.21 13.97
C LYS A 54 -1.58 -7.33 14.85
N TRP A 55 -0.91 -8.48 14.87
CA TRP A 55 0.33 -8.66 15.63
C TRP A 55 1.45 -7.74 15.13
N THR A 56 1.59 -7.53 13.82
CA THR A 56 2.56 -6.56 13.29
C THR A 56 2.25 -5.13 13.75
N ALA A 57 0.98 -4.72 13.74
CA ALA A 57 0.58 -3.39 14.22
C ALA A 57 0.81 -3.22 15.73
N ILE A 58 0.54 -4.27 16.53
CA ILE A 58 0.83 -4.27 17.97
C ILE A 58 2.33 -4.19 18.23
N ALA A 59 3.12 -4.99 17.52
CA ALA A 59 4.58 -4.97 17.64
C ALA A 59 5.16 -3.60 17.29
N ALA A 60 4.63 -2.96 16.23
CA ALA A 60 5.01 -1.59 15.88
C ALA A 60 4.82 -0.60 17.03
N LEU A 61 3.68 -0.67 17.73
CA LEU A 61 3.42 0.16 18.90
C LEU A 61 4.33 -0.20 20.08
N GLN A 62 4.58 -1.48 20.32
CA GLN A 62 5.47 -1.96 21.40
C GLN A 62 6.92 -1.50 21.21
N TYR A 63 7.43 -1.56 19.98
CA TYR A 63 8.78 -1.11 19.62
C TYR A 63 8.87 0.40 19.37
N GLY A 64 7.77 1.15 19.44
CA GLY A 64 7.76 2.59 19.17
C GLY A 64 8.11 2.96 17.71
N VAL A 65 7.75 2.10 16.74
CA VAL A 65 8.05 2.30 15.32
C VAL A 65 6.79 2.69 14.53
N PRO A 66 6.83 3.74 13.71
CA PRO A 66 5.67 4.24 12.97
C PRO A 66 5.34 3.38 11.73
N VAL A 67 4.76 2.20 11.93
CA VAL A 67 4.29 1.31 10.84
C VAL A 67 2.84 1.62 10.46
N SER A 68 2.62 2.87 10.05
CA SER A 68 1.29 3.45 9.89
C SER A 68 0.44 2.77 8.82
N LEU A 69 1.01 2.39 7.67
CA LEU A 69 0.24 1.84 6.55
C LEU A 69 -0.29 0.44 6.89
N ILE A 70 0.51 -0.42 7.52
CA ILE A 70 0.04 -1.75 7.96
C ILE A 70 -1.04 -1.59 9.04
N GLY A 71 -0.90 -0.61 9.94
CA GLY A 71 -1.94 -0.24 10.90
C GLY A 71 -3.26 0.10 10.20
N GLU A 72 -3.22 1.02 9.23
CA GLU A 72 -4.40 1.39 8.44
C GLU A 72 -4.99 0.23 7.65
N ALA A 73 -4.15 -0.68 7.13
CA ALA A 73 -4.62 -1.88 6.45
C ALA A 73 -5.38 -2.81 7.40
N VAL A 74 -4.96 -2.93 8.66
CA VAL A 74 -5.69 -3.68 9.70
C VAL A 74 -6.99 -2.97 10.06
N PHE A 75 -6.97 -1.66 10.32
CA PHE A 75 -8.17 -0.90 10.67
C PHE A 75 -9.19 -0.86 9.53
N SER A 76 -8.75 -0.80 8.28
CA SER A 76 -9.65 -0.89 7.12
C SER A 76 -10.42 -2.22 7.09
N ARG A 77 -9.80 -3.33 7.51
CA ARG A 77 -10.51 -4.62 7.63
C ARG A 77 -11.52 -4.58 8.77
N CYS A 78 -11.14 -4.02 9.93
CA CYS A 78 -12.06 -3.83 11.05
C CYS A 78 -13.28 -2.99 10.64
N LEU A 79 -13.06 -1.86 9.95
CA LEU A 79 -14.12 -1.00 9.43
C LEU A 79 -15.02 -1.74 8.43
N SER A 80 -14.44 -2.57 7.56
CA SER A 80 -15.23 -3.38 6.62
C SER A 80 -16.17 -4.35 7.34
N ALA A 81 -15.76 -4.90 8.49
CA ALA A 81 -16.57 -5.85 9.27
C ALA A 81 -17.81 -5.19 9.90
N LEU A 82 -17.79 -3.87 10.14
CA LEU A 82 -18.92 -3.07 10.64
C LEU A 82 -19.99 -2.83 9.56
N LYS A 83 -20.35 -3.86 8.78
CA LYS A 83 -21.22 -3.72 7.60
C LYS A 83 -22.58 -3.13 7.95
N THR A 84 -23.25 -3.65 8.97
CA THR A 84 -24.58 -3.18 9.38
C THR A 84 -24.54 -1.72 9.80
N GLU A 85 -23.53 -1.33 10.59
CA GLU A 85 -23.32 0.05 11.02
C GLU A 85 -23.02 0.97 9.83
N ARG A 86 -22.15 0.56 8.89
CA ARG A 86 -21.85 1.34 7.68
C ARG A 86 -23.07 1.55 6.80
N VAL A 87 -23.91 0.51 6.63
CA VAL A 87 -25.16 0.63 5.87
C VAL A 87 -26.10 1.61 6.55
N HIS A 88 -26.29 1.51 7.87
CA HIS A 88 -27.10 2.46 8.61
C HIS A 88 -26.56 3.89 8.52
N ALA A 89 -25.25 4.07 8.77
CA ALA A 89 -24.58 5.37 8.69
C ALA A 89 -24.71 6.02 7.32
N SER A 90 -24.71 5.24 6.23
CA SER A 90 -24.88 5.77 4.86
C SER A 90 -26.25 6.42 4.61
N THR A 91 -27.25 6.11 5.45
CA THR A 91 -28.58 6.76 5.39
C THR A 91 -28.65 8.06 6.16
N GLN A 92 -27.68 8.32 7.05
CA GLN A 92 -27.67 9.45 7.98
C GLN A 92 -26.59 10.49 7.62
N LEU A 93 -25.44 10.03 7.09
CA LEU A 93 -24.29 10.86 6.79
C LEU A 93 -24.22 11.19 5.30
N SER A 94 -24.02 12.47 4.97
CA SER A 94 -23.80 12.93 3.60
C SER A 94 -22.31 13.10 3.30
N GLY A 95 -21.89 12.72 2.09
CA GLY A 95 -20.56 13.02 1.54
C GLY A 95 -20.58 14.17 0.52
N PRO A 96 -19.42 14.53 -0.03
CA PRO A 96 -19.33 15.46 -1.15
C PRO A 96 -20.21 15.01 -2.31
N LYS A 97 -21.00 15.95 -2.87
CA LYS A 97 -21.83 15.70 -4.07
C LYS A 97 -21.07 15.94 -5.38
N ILE A 98 -19.75 16.12 -5.29
CA ILE A 98 -18.90 16.40 -6.45
C ILE A 98 -18.84 15.14 -7.29
N GLN A 99 -19.30 15.22 -8.54
CA GLN A 99 -19.09 14.15 -9.50
C GLN A 99 -17.61 14.08 -9.85
N ALA A 100 -16.97 12.94 -9.60
CA ALA A 100 -15.58 12.73 -9.96
C ALA A 100 -15.40 12.92 -11.46
N LYS A 101 -14.68 13.99 -11.83
CA LYS A 101 -14.37 14.31 -13.23
C LYS A 101 -12.90 14.04 -13.48
N VAL A 102 -12.63 13.14 -14.42
CA VAL A 102 -11.28 12.82 -14.89
C VAL A 102 -11.19 13.28 -16.33
N GLU A 103 -10.44 14.35 -16.57
CA GLU A 103 -10.30 14.93 -17.92
C GLU A 103 -9.43 14.08 -18.83
N ASP A 104 -8.31 13.57 -18.29
CA ASP A 104 -7.40 12.67 -18.97
C ASP A 104 -7.30 11.37 -18.17
N LEU A 105 -8.08 10.37 -18.60
CA LEU A 105 -8.14 9.06 -17.95
C LEU A 105 -6.80 8.31 -18.01
N PRO A 106 -6.13 8.17 -19.17
CA PRO A 106 -4.80 7.54 -19.24
C PRO A 106 -3.79 8.16 -18.28
N LYS A 107 -3.74 9.51 -18.23
CA LYS A 107 -2.88 10.21 -17.27
C LYS A 107 -3.25 9.85 -15.84
N PHE A 108 -4.53 9.97 -15.46
CA PHE A 108 -4.97 9.68 -14.09
C PHE A 108 -4.71 8.23 -13.68
N LEU A 109 -4.85 7.26 -14.59
CA LEU A 109 -4.49 5.86 -14.33
C LEU A 109 -2.98 5.70 -14.08
N ASN A 110 -2.13 6.42 -14.81
CA ASN A 110 -0.70 6.45 -14.53
C ASN A 110 -0.40 7.10 -13.16
N GLN A 111 -1.17 8.13 -12.77
CA GLN A 111 -1.01 8.74 -11.46
C GLN A 111 -1.36 7.75 -10.33
N ILE A 112 -2.44 6.97 -10.49
CA ILE A 112 -2.80 5.90 -9.55
C ILE A 112 -1.70 4.84 -9.47
N LYS A 113 -1.10 4.46 -10.60
CA LYS A 113 0.05 3.53 -10.65
C LYS A 113 1.19 4.05 -9.77
N ASN A 114 1.59 5.29 -10.00
CA ASN A 114 2.69 5.96 -9.29
C ASN A 114 2.38 6.11 -7.80
N ALA A 115 1.14 6.47 -7.44
CA ALA A 115 0.65 6.53 -6.07
C ALA A 115 0.77 5.17 -5.35
N LEU A 116 0.31 4.10 -6.00
CA LEU A 116 0.38 2.75 -5.47
C LEU A 116 1.82 2.29 -5.28
N TYR A 117 2.69 2.58 -6.25
CA TYR A 117 4.11 2.23 -6.17
C TYR A 117 4.82 2.97 -5.03
N CYS A 118 4.58 4.28 -4.87
CA CYS A 118 5.12 5.06 -3.77
C CYS A 118 4.65 4.54 -2.41
N ALA A 119 3.35 4.29 -2.25
CA ALA A 119 2.81 3.74 -1.01
C ALA A 119 3.35 2.33 -0.70
N LYS A 120 3.59 1.50 -1.72
CA LYS A 120 4.26 0.20 -1.58
C LYS A 120 5.68 0.39 -1.04
N ILE A 121 6.47 1.31 -1.59
CA ILE A 121 7.83 1.63 -1.09
C ILE A 121 7.78 2.02 0.40
N ILE A 122 6.87 2.92 0.77
CA ILE A 122 6.72 3.35 2.17
C ILE A 122 6.32 2.20 3.09
N SER A 123 5.39 1.34 2.68
CA SER A 123 4.99 0.17 3.48
C SER A 123 6.17 -0.76 3.77
N TYR A 124 6.98 -1.07 2.75
CA TYR A 124 8.18 -1.89 2.95
C TYR A 124 9.22 -1.17 3.81
N ALA A 125 9.45 0.13 3.59
CA ALA A 125 10.35 0.93 4.42
C ALA A 125 9.96 0.84 5.90
N GLN A 126 8.68 1.02 6.23
CA GLN A 126 8.15 0.89 7.59
C GLN A 126 8.35 -0.52 8.16
N GLY A 127 8.12 -1.57 7.37
CA GLY A 127 8.34 -2.96 7.79
C GLY A 127 9.82 -3.26 8.11
N PHE A 128 10.75 -2.77 7.29
CA PHE A 128 12.19 -2.92 7.57
C PHE A 128 12.64 -2.08 8.75
N MET A 129 12.05 -0.89 8.99
CA MET A 129 12.29 -0.13 10.23
C MET A 129 11.89 -0.94 11.46
N LEU A 130 10.73 -1.61 11.43
CA LEU A 130 10.26 -2.43 12.53
C LEU A 130 11.19 -3.61 12.79
N MET A 131 11.60 -4.34 11.75
CA MET A 131 12.55 -5.43 11.89
C MET A 131 13.89 -4.95 12.46
N ARG A 132 14.34 -3.75 12.07
CA ARG A 132 15.58 -3.16 12.58
C ARG A 132 15.51 -2.82 14.06
N GLU A 133 14.41 -2.21 14.52
CA GLU A 133 14.25 -1.92 15.95
C GLU A 133 14.10 -3.20 16.77
N ALA A 134 13.32 -4.17 16.29
CA ALA A 134 13.19 -5.47 16.93
C ALA A 134 14.55 -6.20 17.00
N ALA A 135 15.36 -6.14 15.95
CA ALA A 135 16.71 -6.74 15.95
C ALA A 135 17.62 -6.10 17.01
N LYS A 136 17.54 -4.77 17.18
CA LYS A 136 18.31 -4.05 18.19
C LYS A 136 17.89 -4.45 19.61
N GLU A 137 16.59 -4.38 19.92
CA GLU A 137 16.04 -4.73 21.24
C GLU A 137 16.31 -6.19 21.62
N ASN A 138 16.15 -7.11 20.67
CA ASN A 138 16.33 -8.54 20.90
C ASN A 138 17.78 -9.03 20.66
N LYS A 139 18.71 -8.14 20.33
CA LYS A 139 20.11 -8.46 19.98
C LYS A 139 20.26 -9.49 18.87
N TRP A 140 19.38 -9.45 17.87
CA TRP A 140 19.45 -10.31 16.69
C TRP A 140 20.32 -9.69 15.61
N ASN A 141 21.11 -10.53 14.94
CA ASN A 141 21.86 -10.12 13.76
C ASN A 141 21.08 -10.50 12.49
N LEU A 142 20.12 -9.66 12.10
CA LEU A 142 19.27 -9.92 10.94
C LEU A 142 19.97 -9.56 9.63
N ASN A 143 19.91 -10.47 8.65
CA ASN A 143 20.34 -10.21 7.28
C ASN A 143 19.18 -9.68 6.43
N TYR A 144 19.01 -8.36 6.36
CA TYR A 144 17.90 -7.73 5.63
C TYR A 144 17.88 -8.04 4.14
N GLY A 145 19.05 -8.11 3.50
CA GLY A 145 19.16 -8.52 2.10
C GLY A 145 18.74 -9.98 1.88
N GLY A 146 19.12 -10.86 2.82
CA GLY A 146 18.69 -12.26 2.84
C GLY A 146 17.19 -12.43 3.08
N ILE A 147 16.61 -11.64 3.99
CA ILE A 147 15.15 -11.61 4.23
C ILE A 147 14.41 -11.19 2.96
N ALA A 148 14.84 -10.11 2.30
CA ALA A 148 14.26 -9.65 1.05
C ALA A 148 14.38 -10.70 -0.07
N LEU A 149 15.51 -11.41 -0.14
CA LEU A 149 15.72 -12.49 -1.09
C LEU A 149 14.75 -13.66 -0.86
N MET A 150 14.54 -14.07 0.39
CA MET A 150 13.59 -15.14 0.73
C MET A 150 12.16 -14.77 0.34
N TRP A 151 11.78 -13.50 0.42
CA TRP A 151 10.45 -13.05 0.01
C TRP A 151 10.28 -12.95 -1.51
N ARG A 152 11.36 -12.95 -2.29
CA ARG A 152 11.29 -12.81 -3.75
C ARG A 152 10.53 -13.94 -4.44
N GLY A 153 10.47 -15.13 -3.82
CA GLY A 153 9.76 -16.31 -4.35
C GLY A 153 8.98 -17.04 -3.27
N GLY A 154 8.01 -17.87 -3.68
CA GLY A 154 7.25 -18.77 -2.80
C GLY A 154 6.22 -18.12 -1.88
N CYS A 155 6.41 -16.88 -1.44
CA CYS A 155 5.47 -16.18 -0.57
C CYS A 155 4.41 -15.36 -1.33
N ILE A 156 3.39 -14.88 -0.63
CA ILE A 156 2.28 -14.10 -1.20
C ILE A 156 2.74 -12.71 -1.68
N ILE A 157 3.74 -12.11 -1.02
CA ILE A 157 4.23 -10.78 -1.36
C ILE A 157 5.32 -10.79 -2.46
N ARG A 158 5.56 -11.94 -3.08
CA ARG A 158 6.59 -12.12 -4.11
C ARG A 158 6.40 -11.14 -5.28
N SER A 159 7.50 -10.53 -5.70
CA SER A 159 7.52 -9.50 -6.74
C SER A 159 8.94 -9.19 -7.22
N ALA A 160 9.08 -8.69 -8.43
CA ALA A 160 10.35 -8.13 -8.92
C ALA A 160 10.89 -7.02 -7.98
N PHE A 161 9.99 -6.27 -7.35
CA PHE A 161 10.28 -5.22 -6.36
C PHE A 161 11.21 -5.66 -5.21
N LEU A 162 11.10 -6.92 -4.76
CA LEU A 162 11.95 -7.44 -3.68
C LEU A 162 13.41 -7.64 -4.09
N GLY A 163 13.68 -7.80 -5.40
CA GLY A 163 15.02 -7.74 -5.96
C GLY A 163 15.68 -6.37 -5.70
N ASN A 164 14.94 -5.29 -5.92
CA ASN A 164 15.43 -3.93 -5.69
C ASN A 164 15.76 -3.67 -4.21
N ILE A 165 14.97 -4.22 -3.28
CA ILE A 165 15.24 -4.16 -1.84
C ILE A 165 16.53 -4.91 -1.50
N LYS A 166 16.68 -6.14 -2.01
CA LYS A 166 17.88 -6.95 -1.79
C LYS A 166 19.12 -6.23 -2.34
N ASP A 167 19.03 -5.61 -3.51
CA ASP A 167 20.14 -4.86 -4.10
C ASP A 167 20.47 -3.58 -3.31
N ALA A 168 19.47 -2.90 -2.73
CA ALA A 168 19.70 -1.77 -1.83
C ALA A 168 20.51 -2.17 -0.58
N PHE A 169 20.16 -3.27 0.07
CA PHE A 169 20.93 -3.80 1.20
C PHE A 169 22.27 -4.42 0.80
N THR A 170 22.42 -4.87 -0.45
CA THR A 170 23.72 -5.30 -1.00
C THR A 170 24.66 -4.11 -1.18
N ARG A 171 24.14 -2.99 -1.70
CA ARG A 171 24.89 -1.72 -1.82
C ARG A 171 25.26 -1.14 -0.46
N ASN A 172 24.34 -1.17 0.50
CA ASN A 172 24.57 -0.67 1.86
C ASN A 172 23.92 -1.60 2.90
N PRO A 173 24.69 -2.52 3.51
CA PRO A 173 24.17 -3.42 4.55
C PRO A 173 23.71 -2.70 5.82
N LYS A 174 24.20 -1.47 6.05
CA LYS A 174 23.84 -0.61 7.20
C LYS A 174 22.82 0.46 6.80
N LEU A 175 22.08 0.26 5.71
CA LEU A 175 21.06 1.19 5.25
C LEU A 175 20.04 1.45 6.37
N MET A 176 19.93 2.71 6.79
CA MET A 176 19.01 3.08 7.86
C MET A 176 17.56 2.88 7.46
N ASN A 177 17.20 3.28 6.24
CA ASN A 177 15.84 3.18 5.74
C ASN A 177 15.88 2.98 4.22
N LEU A 178 14.98 2.14 3.69
CA LEU A 178 14.84 1.88 2.26
C LEU A 178 14.64 3.17 1.45
N VAL A 179 13.92 4.16 1.99
CA VAL A 179 13.68 5.43 1.27
C VAL A 179 14.94 6.24 1.01
N LEU A 180 16.08 5.89 1.62
CA LEU A 180 17.36 6.58 1.46
C LEU A 180 18.29 5.92 0.43
N ASP A 181 17.89 4.77 -0.14
CA ASP A 181 18.64 4.19 -1.26
C ASP A 181 18.30 4.89 -2.58
N ARG A 182 19.31 5.04 -3.45
CA ARG A 182 19.22 5.83 -4.69
C ARG A 182 18.10 5.39 -5.63
N PHE A 183 17.81 4.09 -5.70
CA PHE A 183 16.72 3.57 -6.54
C PHE A 183 15.36 4.06 -6.01
N PHE A 184 15.14 3.93 -4.70
CA PHE A 184 13.87 4.33 -4.07
C PHE A 184 13.70 5.84 -3.99
N ILE A 185 14.77 6.61 -3.80
CA ILE A 185 14.72 8.08 -3.90
C ILE A 185 14.18 8.48 -5.27
N LYS A 186 14.78 7.97 -6.35
CA LYS A 186 14.37 8.31 -7.73
C LYS A 186 12.91 7.91 -7.99
N ALA A 187 12.49 6.74 -7.51
CA ALA A 187 11.11 6.29 -7.64
C ALA A 187 10.11 7.20 -6.90
N LEU A 188 10.43 7.59 -5.66
CA LEU A 188 9.58 8.48 -4.86
C LEU A 188 9.55 9.90 -5.43
N GLU A 189 10.68 10.45 -5.85
CA GLU A 189 10.75 11.79 -6.47
C GLU A 189 9.93 11.85 -7.76
N HIS A 190 9.98 10.80 -8.58
CA HIS A 190 9.18 10.69 -9.78
C HIS A 190 7.68 10.61 -9.48
N GLY A 191 7.27 9.79 -8.50
CA GLY A 191 5.85 9.50 -8.26
C GLY A 191 5.13 10.40 -7.25
N GLN A 192 5.84 11.17 -6.42
CA GLN A 192 5.22 11.85 -5.28
C GLN A 192 4.20 12.93 -5.68
N ASN A 193 4.38 13.63 -6.80
CA ASN A 193 3.39 14.61 -7.27
C ASN A 193 2.09 13.92 -7.74
N ASP A 194 2.22 12.83 -8.49
CA ASP A 194 1.08 12.02 -8.92
C ASP A 194 0.33 11.42 -7.73
N TRP A 195 1.08 10.95 -6.75
CA TRP A 195 0.54 10.44 -5.51
C TRP A 195 -0.28 11.47 -4.74
N ARG A 196 0.22 12.71 -4.62
CA ARG A 196 -0.51 13.84 -4.02
C ARG A 196 -1.80 14.12 -4.77
N GLN A 197 -1.76 14.15 -6.10
CA GLN A 197 -2.95 14.39 -6.91
C GLN A 197 -4.02 13.33 -6.67
N VAL A 198 -3.64 12.06 -6.60
CA VAL A 198 -4.55 10.94 -6.32
C VAL A 198 -5.17 11.07 -4.93
N VAL A 199 -4.35 11.34 -3.90
CA VAL A 199 -4.85 11.50 -2.52
C VAL A 199 -5.77 12.72 -2.41
N ALA A 200 -5.39 13.86 -2.99
CA ALA A 200 -6.20 15.08 -2.98
C ALA A 200 -7.55 14.86 -3.68
N ASN A 201 -7.54 14.27 -4.87
CA ASN A 201 -8.77 13.95 -5.61
C ASN A 201 -9.65 12.98 -4.81
N ALA A 202 -9.07 11.93 -4.24
CA ALA A 202 -9.82 10.97 -3.43
C ALA A 202 -10.51 11.64 -2.23
N VAL A 203 -9.80 12.52 -1.51
CA VAL A 203 -10.38 13.28 -0.39
C VAL A 203 -11.51 14.20 -0.86
N LEU A 204 -11.30 14.97 -1.94
CA LEU A 204 -12.30 15.88 -2.50
C LEU A 204 -13.55 15.12 -3.00
N TRP A 205 -13.37 13.92 -3.54
CA TRP A 205 -14.46 13.08 -4.04
C TRP A 205 -15.09 12.18 -2.97
N GLY A 206 -14.61 12.22 -1.73
CA GLY A 206 -15.12 11.37 -0.64
C GLY A 206 -14.80 9.88 -0.81
N VAL A 207 -13.72 9.54 -1.52
CA VAL A 207 -13.26 8.16 -1.72
C VAL A 207 -12.20 7.83 -0.65
N PRO A 208 -12.44 6.83 0.22
CA PRO A 208 -11.50 6.50 1.29
C PRO A 208 -10.24 5.83 0.73
N VAL A 209 -9.08 6.44 1.00
CA VAL A 209 -7.76 5.91 0.63
C VAL A 209 -6.79 5.87 1.82
N PRO A 210 -7.15 5.21 2.94
CA PRO A 210 -6.41 5.29 4.20
C PRO A 210 -4.94 4.85 4.06
N ALA A 211 -4.66 3.77 3.34
CA ALA A 211 -3.30 3.31 3.10
C ALA A 211 -2.45 4.31 2.28
N LEU A 212 -3.00 4.88 1.20
CA LEU A 212 -2.28 5.85 0.36
C LEU A 212 -2.04 7.16 1.11
N SER A 213 -3.04 7.67 1.83
CA SER A 213 -2.95 8.91 2.60
C SER A 213 -2.01 8.80 3.80
N SER A 214 -2.05 7.68 4.53
CA SER A 214 -1.16 7.41 5.66
C SER A 214 0.29 7.27 5.23
N ALA A 215 0.57 6.59 4.12
CA ALA A 215 1.93 6.54 3.58
C ALA A 215 2.41 7.93 3.13
N LEU A 216 1.54 8.77 2.56
CA LEU A 216 1.93 10.13 2.12
C LEU A 216 2.28 10.99 3.33
N SER A 217 1.47 10.90 4.38
CA SER A 217 1.72 11.57 5.65
C SER A 217 3.04 11.10 6.29
N PHE A 218 3.33 9.80 6.25
CA PHE A 218 4.63 9.28 6.70
C PHE A 218 5.79 9.82 5.85
N TYR A 219 5.67 9.81 4.52
CA TYR A 219 6.71 10.30 3.63
C TYR A 219 7.03 11.78 3.89
N ASP A 220 6.00 12.61 4.01
CA ASP A 220 6.16 14.03 4.32
C ASP A 220 6.71 14.27 5.73
N GLY A 221 6.25 13.48 6.71
CA GLY A 221 6.76 13.55 8.07
C GLY A 221 8.24 13.15 8.17
N TYR A 222 8.63 12.06 7.51
CA TYR A 222 9.96 11.49 7.57
C TYR A 222 11.03 12.37 6.91
N ARG A 223 10.66 13.14 5.87
CA ARG A 223 11.57 14.06 5.17
C ARG A 223 11.58 15.48 5.74
N CYS A 224 10.78 15.75 6.78
CA CYS A 224 10.69 17.07 7.39
C CYS A 224 11.71 17.21 8.52
N GLU A 225 12.64 18.17 8.41
CA GLU A 225 13.65 18.43 9.45
C GLU A 225 13.01 18.84 10.78
N LYS A 226 11.90 19.59 10.73
CA LYS A 226 11.20 20.13 11.91
C LYS A 226 9.71 19.83 11.83
N LEU A 227 9.27 18.82 12.57
CA LEU A 227 7.86 18.55 12.78
C LEU A 227 7.29 19.51 13.83
N GLN A 228 6.07 20.01 13.57
CA GLN A 228 5.29 20.68 14.61
C GLN A 228 4.97 19.66 15.69
N ARG A 229 5.42 19.92 16.92
CA ARG A 229 5.06 19.10 18.08
C ARG A 229 3.61 19.42 18.41
N ILE A 230 2.74 18.41 18.33
CA ILE A 230 1.37 18.48 18.85
C ILE A 230 1.44 18.46 20.38
#